data_AF-A0ABD8B628-F1
#
_entry.id   AF-A0ABD8B628-F1
#
_cell.length_a   1.000
_cell.length_b   1.000
_cell.length_c   1.000
_cell.angle_alpha   90.00
_cell.angle_beta   90.00
_cell.angle_gamma   90.00
#
_symmetry.space_group_name_H-M   'P 1'
#
loop_
_entity.id
_entity.type
_entity.pdbx_description
1 polymer ?
#
loop_
_entity_poly.entity_id
_entity_poly.type
_entity_poly.pdbx_seq_one_letter_code
_entity_poly.pdbx_strand_id
1 'polypeptide(L)'
;MLTLAEQYFTVPSRTAVASQYAEQVPSMAAFVKSAEGARGRTRELGVKWPKAATGIYTAIQSALTGEQTPEEALKDAQRIATGS
;
A
#
# COMPACT_ATOMS: atom_id res chain seq x y z
N MET A 1 -17.77 -12.38 -9.28
CA MET A 1 -16.47 -11.86 -8.79
C MET A 1 -15.44 -11.83 -9.91
N LEU A 2 -15.18 -12.95 -10.59
CA LEU A 2 -14.23 -13.00 -11.71
C LEU A 2 -14.59 -12.04 -12.86
N THR A 3 -15.85 -12.05 -13.33
CA THR A 3 -16.32 -11.12 -14.38
C THR A 3 -16.12 -9.64 -14.05
N LEU A 4 -16.31 -9.24 -12.78
CA LEU A 4 -16.02 -7.88 -12.32
C LEU A 4 -14.52 -7.59 -12.29
N ALA A 5 -13.71 -8.56 -11.86
CA ALA A 5 -12.27 -8.43 -11.85
C ALA A 5 -11.69 -8.23 -13.25
N GLU A 6 -12.19 -8.99 -14.23
CA GLU A 6 -11.83 -8.88 -15.65
C GLU A 6 -12.25 -7.53 -16.24
N GLN A 7 -13.48 -7.09 -15.97
CA GLN A 7 -14.01 -5.84 -16.51
C GLN A 7 -13.28 -4.60 -15.96
N TYR A 8 -12.95 -4.61 -14.66
CA TYR A 8 -12.43 -3.44 -13.95
C TYR A 8 -10.95 -3.54 -13.57
N PHE A 9 -10.26 -4.62 -13.98
CA PHE A 9 -8.86 -4.89 -13.64
C PHE A 9 -8.57 -4.84 -12.13
N THR A 10 -9.52 -5.35 -11.33
CA THR A 10 -9.39 -5.39 -9.87
C THR A 10 -8.98 -6.78 -9.39
N VAL A 11 -8.22 -6.86 -8.30
CA VAL A 11 -7.88 -8.14 -7.68
C VAL A 11 -9.05 -8.62 -6.80
N PRO A 12 -9.60 -9.82 -7.03
CA PRO A 12 -10.63 -10.40 -6.17
C PRO A 12 -10.15 -10.53 -4.72
N SER A 13 -11.01 -10.22 -3.75
CA SER A 13 -10.71 -10.41 -2.33
C SER A 13 -10.78 -11.87 -1.87
N ARG A 14 -11.52 -12.72 -2.60
CA ARG A 14 -11.56 -14.18 -2.34
C ARG A 14 -10.34 -14.81 -2.98
N THR A 15 -9.43 -15.33 -2.17
CA THR A 15 -8.12 -15.86 -2.60
C THR A 15 -8.25 -16.91 -3.70
N ALA A 16 -9.17 -17.88 -3.56
CA ALA A 16 -9.40 -18.89 -4.60
C ALA A 16 -9.79 -18.28 -5.97
N VAL A 17 -10.57 -17.18 -5.97
CA VAL A 17 -10.95 -16.47 -7.21
C VAL A 17 -9.77 -15.64 -7.74
N ALA A 18 -8.94 -15.07 -6.86
CA ALA A 18 -7.75 -14.34 -7.26
C ALA A 18 -6.69 -15.26 -7.88
N SER A 19 -6.49 -16.46 -7.34
CA SER A 19 -5.62 -17.49 -7.92
C SER A 19 -6.10 -17.91 -9.30
N GLN A 20 -7.40 -18.21 -9.44
CA GLN A 20 -8.01 -18.49 -10.74
C GLN A 20 -7.81 -17.32 -11.73
N TYR A 21 -7.99 -16.08 -11.26
CA TYR A 21 -7.83 -14.91 -12.10
C TYR A 21 -6.39 -14.72 -12.58
N ALA A 22 -5.39 -14.98 -11.73
CA ALA A 22 -3.98 -14.92 -12.11
C ALA A 22 -3.59 -15.95 -13.18
N GLU A 23 -4.19 -17.14 -13.14
CA GLU A 23 -3.98 -18.19 -14.16
C GLU A 23 -4.62 -17.80 -15.51
N GLN A 24 -5.84 -17.26 -15.47
CA GLN A 24 -6.61 -16.94 -16.68
C GLN A 24 -6.19 -15.62 -17.34
N VAL A 25 -5.68 -14.67 -16.54
CA VAL A 25 -5.21 -13.37 -17.01
C VAL A 25 -3.77 -13.15 -16.53
N PRO A 26 -2.76 -13.68 -17.26
CA PRO A 26 -1.37 -13.65 -16.82
C PRO A 26 -0.81 -12.26 -16.53
N SER A 27 -1.32 -11.21 -17.20
CA SER A 27 -0.95 -9.81 -16.92
C SER A 27 -1.34 -9.34 -15.51
N MET A 28 -2.32 -10.00 -14.88
CA MET A 28 -2.76 -9.68 -13.52
C MET A 28 -2.02 -10.47 -12.42
N ALA A 29 -1.23 -11.49 -12.77
CA ALA A 29 -0.59 -12.37 -11.81
C ALA A 29 0.33 -11.63 -10.81
N ALA A 30 1.08 -10.62 -11.28
CA ALA A 30 1.93 -9.81 -10.41
C ALA A 30 1.10 -9.05 -9.35
N PHE A 31 -0.06 -8.51 -9.73
CA PHE A 31 -0.94 -7.77 -8.82
C PHE A 31 -1.61 -8.69 -7.80
N VAL A 32 -2.03 -9.89 -8.21
CA VAL A 32 -2.57 -10.92 -7.30
C VAL A 32 -1.51 -11.29 -6.25
N LYS A 33 -0.29 -11.60 -6.69
CA LYS A 33 0.84 -11.91 -5.80
C LYS A 33 1.16 -10.76 -4.84
N SER A 34 1.14 -9.51 -5.31
CA SER A 34 1.34 -8.34 -4.45
C SER A 34 0.23 -8.15 -3.43
N ALA A 35 -1.03 -8.38 -3.81
CA ALA A 35 -2.17 -8.23 -2.93
C ALA A 35 -2.19 -9.29 -1.80
N GLU A 36 -1.75 -10.52 -2.06
CA GLU A 36 -1.63 -11.59 -1.07
C GLU A 36 -0.66 -11.24 0.08
N GLY A 37 0.46 -10.59 -0.25
CA GLY A 37 1.44 -10.12 0.73
C GLY A 37 1.12 -8.76 1.35
N ALA A 38 0.09 -8.07 0.86
CA ALA A 38 -0.23 -6.72 1.30
C ALA A 38 -1.02 -6.70 2.61
N ARG A 39 -0.75 -5.70 3.44
CA ARG A 39 -1.55 -5.40 4.63
C ARG A 39 -2.47 -4.21 4.36
N GLY A 40 -3.73 -4.33 4.76
CA GLY A 40 -4.66 -3.20 4.77
C GLY A 40 -4.12 -2.03 5.60
N ARG A 41 -4.12 -0.83 5.02
CA ARG A 41 -3.57 0.40 5.62
C ARG A 41 -4.13 0.71 7.02
N THR A 42 -5.41 0.43 7.24
CA THR A 42 -6.11 0.68 8.51
C THR A 42 -6.11 -0.52 9.46
N ARG A 43 -5.56 -1.68 9.06
CA ARG A 43 -5.64 -2.91 9.87
C ARG A 43 -5.10 -2.74 11.28
N GLU A 44 -3.93 -2.09 11.40
CA GLU A 44 -3.28 -1.81 12.69
C GLU A 44 -3.57 -0.40 13.18
N LEU A 45 -3.62 0.56 12.26
CA LEU A 45 -3.61 1.98 12.60
C LEU A 45 -5.01 2.58 12.73
N GLY A 46 -6.05 1.95 12.17
CA GLY A 46 -7.42 2.47 12.18
C GLY A 46 -7.48 3.94 11.76
N VAL A 47 -8.08 4.77 12.63
CA VAL A 47 -8.21 6.23 12.46
C VAL A 47 -6.87 6.97 12.52
N LYS A 48 -5.78 6.35 12.98
CA LYS A 48 -4.43 6.94 12.99
C LYS A 48 -3.74 6.83 11.63
N TRP A 49 -4.25 6.05 10.69
CA TRP A 49 -3.64 5.87 9.36
C TRP A 49 -3.38 7.20 8.62
N PRO A 50 -4.31 8.17 8.56
CA PRO A 50 -4.06 9.44 7.86
C PRO A 50 -2.83 10.18 8.40
N LYS A 51 -2.65 10.22 9.73
CA LYS A 51 -1.49 10.87 10.37
C LYS A 51 -0.18 10.16 10.05
N ALA A 52 -0.17 8.82 10.08
CA ALA A 52 0.99 8.03 9.68
C ALA A 52 1.32 8.20 8.18
N ALA A 53 0.30 8.19 7.31
CA ALA A 53 0.47 8.42 5.88
C ALA A 53 1.09 9.80 5.61
N THR A 54 0.65 10.84 6.35
CA THR A 54 1.26 12.18 6.31
C THR A 54 2.74 12.17 6.64
N GLY A 55 3.14 11.52 7.72
CA GLY A 55 4.57 11.37 8.02
C GLY A 55 5.33 10.73 6.85
N ILE A 56 4.80 9.62 6.31
CA ILE A 56 5.45 8.87 5.23
C ILE A 56 5.62 9.72 3.96
N TYR A 57 4.55 10.33 3.43
CA TYR A 57 4.68 11.08 2.18
C TYR A 57 5.51 12.37 2.36
N THR A 58 5.47 13.02 3.53
CA THR A 58 6.34 14.16 3.82
C THR A 58 7.81 13.73 3.80
N ALA A 59 8.15 12.62 4.46
CA ALA A 59 9.53 12.14 4.48
C ALA A 59 10.05 11.78 3.08
N ILE A 60 9.21 11.14 2.25
CA ILE A 60 9.57 10.84 0.86
C ILE A 60 9.88 12.12 0.10
N GLN A 61 9.03 13.15 0.24
CA GLN A 61 9.24 14.42 -0.45
C GLN A 61 10.51 15.14 0.03
N SER A 62 10.71 15.27 1.35
CA SER A 62 11.90 15.96 1.90
C SER A 62 13.21 15.23 1.54
N ALA A 63 13.20 13.89 1.53
CA ALA A 63 14.37 13.12 1.09
C ALA A 63 14.61 13.25 -0.43
N LEU A 64 13.55 13.23 -1.23
CA LEU A 64 13.64 13.30 -2.69
C LEU A 64 14.13 14.67 -3.19
N THR A 65 13.74 15.74 -2.51
CA THR A 65 14.15 17.12 -2.85
C THR A 65 15.52 17.49 -2.27
N GLY A 66 16.10 16.64 -1.42
CA GLY A 66 17.38 16.90 -0.75
C GLY A 66 17.29 17.89 0.41
N GLU A 67 16.09 18.20 0.89
CA GLU A 67 15.88 19.05 2.08
C GLU A 67 16.38 18.35 3.36
N GLN A 68 16.26 17.02 3.41
CA GLN A 68 16.71 16.19 4.52
C GLN A 68 17.36 14.92 3.99
N THR A 69 18.25 14.31 4.78
CA THR A 69 18.67 12.94 4.51
C THR A 69 17.48 11.98 4.70
N PRO A 70 17.48 10.79 4.06
CA PRO A 70 16.44 9.79 4.29
C PRO A 70 16.26 9.40 5.77
N GLU A 71 17.34 9.40 6.55
CA GLU A 71 17.28 9.08 7.97
C GLU A 71 16.58 10.18 8.79
N GLU A 72 16.93 11.45 8.57
CA GLU A 72 16.28 12.59 9.22
C GLU A 72 14.79 12.66 8.88
N ALA A 73 14.47 12.52 7.59
CA ALA A 73 13.11 12.54 7.10
C ALA A 73 12.25 11.44 7.73
N LEU A 74 12.78 10.22 7.88
CA LEU A 74 12.07 9.13 8.55
C LEU A 74 11.91 9.35 10.07
N LYS A 75 12.87 10.01 10.73
CA LYS A 75 12.72 10.42 12.15
C LYS A 75 11.60 11.46 12.28
N ASP A 76 11.53 12.43 11.38
CA ASP A 76 10.44 13.41 11.29
C ASP A 76 9.09 12.73 11.05
N ALA A 77 9.02 11.78 10.11
CA ALA A 77 7.81 10.99 9.86
C ALA A 77 7.31 10.26 11.09
N GLN A 78 8.22 9.65 11.88
CA GLN A 78 7.87 8.95 13.10
C GLN A 78 7.24 9.91 14.12
N ARG A 79 7.85 11.09 14.32
CA ARG A 79 7.32 12.14 15.21
C ARG A 79 5.95 12.63 14.76
N ILE A 80 5.76 12.85 13.45
CA ILE A 80 4.45 13.16 12.87
C ILE A 80 3.46 12.04 13.15
N ALA A 81 3.84 10.77 12.97
CA ALA A 81 2.94 9.63 13.13
C ALA A 81 2.49 9.42 14.59
N THR A 82 3.40 9.60 15.57
CA THR A 82 3.12 9.36 16.99
C THR A 82 2.68 10.61 17.74
N GLY A 83 2.95 11.80 17.22
CA GLY A 83 2.77 13.07 17.92
C GLY A 83 3.74 13.24 19.10
N SER A 84 4.97 12.74 18.97
CA SER A 84 6.01 12.73 19.99
C SER A 84 7.29 13.35 19.47
#